data_AF-A0A1C4RZK5-F1
#
_entry.id   AF-A0A1C4RZK5-F1
#
_cell.length_a   1.000
_cell.length_b   1.000
_cell.length_c   1.000
_cell.angle_alpha   90.00
_cell.angle_beta   90.00
_cell.angle_gamma   90.00
#
_symmetry.space_group_name_H-M   'P 1'
#
loop_
_entity.id
_entity.type
_entity.pdbx_description
1 polymer ?
#
loop_
_entity_poly.entity_id
_entity_poly.type
_entity_poly.pdbx_seq_one_letter_code
_entity_poly.pdbx_strand_id
1 'polypeptide(L)'
;MFSNESRGGGRGAPLLIAVAATAACLAGCGSGSASGHPDAGSVGSLQTATADGARPATGKPTATAARPSAGGRPTASGRTAETLPLAGRVIVIDPGHNPTNYEHTAEINRKVNVGNGRKECDTTGTETNAGYPEAQYTLDVSRRVRALLTARGAKVILTQDGNRAYGPCVDERARIGNQARADAALSIHADGAPTADYGFHVIAPTSMHVGGADTRAIAAPSYRLATTLRAAFAAATKEPFADYLGGGKGLMVRSDLGGLNMSTVPKVFIECGNMRNAHDAKALTDPAWRQDAALGIADGLTTFVEDASRGKG
;
A
#
# COMPACT_ATOMS: atom_id res chain seq x y z
N MET A 1 -28.26 52.11 40.03
CA MET A 1 -29.25 52.65 39.07
C MET A 1 -29.22 51.68 37.89
N PHE A 2 -30.13 50.70 37.79
CA PHE A 2 -31.45 50.77 37.11
C PHE A 2 -31.34 51.55 35.80
N SER A 3 -31.72 51.11 34.60
CA SER A 3 -32.31 49.89 34.00
C SER A 3 -31.87 49.96 32.51
N ASN A 4 -31.93 48.94 31.65
CA ASN A 4 -33.17 48.55 30.98
C ASN A 4 -32.97 47.32 30.08
N GLU A 5 -34.04 46.53 29.98
CA GLU A 5 -34.30 45.36 29.14
C GLU A 5 -34.22 45.72 27.62
N SER A 6 -34.23 44.83 26.61
CA SER A 6 -35.07 43.65 26.38
C SER A 6 -34.64 42.92 25.08
N ARG A 7 -34.64 41.58 25.15
CA ARG A 7 -35.16 40.53 24.23
C ARG A 7 -34.89 40.55 22.71
N GLY A 8 -34.51 39.35 22.24
CA GLY A 8 -34.75 38.78 20.90
C GLY A 8 -33.63 37.78 20.57
N GLY A 9 -33.76 36.45 20.60
CA GLY A 9 -34.87 35.63 20.12
C GLY A 9 -34.60 35.18 18.68
N GLY A 10 -33.61 34.31 18.46
CA GLY A 10 -33.29 33.78 17.13
C GLY A 10 -32.53 32.45 17.19
N ARG A 11 -33.27 31.34 17.14
CA ARG A 11 -32.71 29.99 16.95
C ARG A 11 -32.24 29.85 15.49
N GLY A 12 -30.93 29.88 15.27
CA GLY A 12 -30.32 29.45 14.01
C GLY A 12 -29.83 28.01 14.13
N ALA A 13 -30.52 27.07 13.50
CA ALA A 13 -30.01 25.71 13.30
C ALA A 13 -28.85 25.75 12.29
N PRO A 14 -27.74 25.03 12.51
CA PRO A 14 -26.69 24.93 11.49
C PRO A 14 -27.17 24.02 10.36
N LEU A 15 -27.28 24.59 9.17
CA LEU A 15 -27.50 23.90 7.92
C LEU A 15 -26.28 23.02 7.62
N LEU A 16 -26.40 21.71 7.85
CA LEU A 16 -25.45 20.70 7.38
C LEU A 16 -25.57 20.61 5.84
N ILE A 17 -24.69 21.33 5.14
CA ILE A 17 -24.49 21.13 3.71
C ILE A 17 -23.68 19.84 3.54
N ALA A 18 -24.39 18.75 3.28
CA ALA A 18 -23.79 17.50 2.80
C ALA A 18 -23.34 17.72 1.34
N VAL A 19 -22.05 17.98 1.14
CA VAL A 19 -21.45 17.91 -0.20
C VAL A 19 -21.29 16.44 -0.55
N ALA A 20 -22.27 15.89 -1.26
CA ALA A 20 -22.16 14.59 -1.91
C ALA A 20 -21.26 14.76 -3.13
N ALA A 21 -19.99 14.33 -3.04
CA ALA A 21 -19.13 14.17 -4.19
C ALA A 21 -19.57 12.93 -4.98
N THR A 22 -20.52 13.12 -5.89
CA THR A 22 -20.88 12.12 -6.91
C THR A 22 -19.80 12.11 -7.99
N ALA A 23 -18.90 11.13 -7.94
CA ALA A 23 -18.05 10.80 -9.07
C ALA A 23 -18.92 10.09 -10.13
N ALA A 24 -19.35 10.85 -11.14
CA ALA A 24 -20.05 10.31 -12.31
C ALA A 24 -19.01 9.82 -13.33
N CYS A 25 -18.86 8.51 -13.46
CA CYS A 25 -18.12 7.91 -14.58
C CYS A 25 -19.08 7.73 -15.76
N LEU A 26 -18.89 8.55 -16.81
CA LEU A 26 -19.56 8.36 -18.10
C LEU A 26 -18.93 7.16 -18.83
N ALA A 27 -19.75 6.13 -19.07
CA ALA A 27 -19.41 5.02 -19.94
C ALA A 27 -19.60 5.44 -21.41
N GLY A 28 -18.50 5.50 -22.17
CA GLY A 28 -18.53 5.66 -23.63
C GLY A 28 -18.51 4.30 -24.33
N CYS A 29 -19.57 4.01 -25.08
CA CYS A 29 -19.63 2.88 -26.01
C CYS A 29 -18.87 3.19 -27.30
N GLY A 30 -18.13 2.21 -27.82
CA GLY A 30 -17.52 2.27 -29.15
C GLY A 30 -17.34 0.88 -29.75
N SER A 31 -18.21 0.53 -30.70
CA SER A 31 -18.19 -0.72 -31.44
C SER A 31 -17.36 -0.61 -32.73
N GLY A 32 -16.54 -1.64 -33.00
CA GLY A 32 -16.36 -2.25 -34.32
C GLY A 32 -15.29 -1.68 -35.26
N SER A 33 -14.27 -2.47 -35.60
CA SER A 33 -14.27 -3.35 -36.78
C SER A 33 -12.89 -3.95 -37.07
N ALA A 34 -12.89 -5.19 -37.53
CA ALA A 34 -11.74 -6.04 -37.83
C ALA A 34 -11.29 -5.93 -39.29
N SER A 35 -9.99 -6.18 -39.54
CA SER A 35 -9.37 -6.80 -40.75
C SER A 35 -7.89 -6.34 -40.83
N GLY A 36 -6.86 -7.13 -41.11
CA GLY A 36 -6.69 -8.54 -41.46
C GLY A 36 -5.19 -8.90 -41.44
N HIS A 37 -4.87 -10.19 -41.43
CA HIS A 37 -3.53 -10.74 -41.70
C HIS A 37 -3.24 -10.78 -43.21
N PRO A 38 -1.96 -10.87 -43.63
CA PRO A 38 -1.42 -12.19 -43.96
C PRO A 38 0.06 -12.46 -43.57
N ASP A 39 0.26 -13.74 -43.24
CA ASP A 39 1.33 -14.68 -43.60
C ASP A 39 2.84 -14.45 -43.37
N ALA A 40 3.37 -15.35 -42.54
CA ALA A 40 4.39 -16.37 -42.80
C ALA A 40 5.79 -15.97 -43.30
N GLY A 41 6.81 -16.37 -42.52
CA GLY A 41 8.19 -16.39 -42.97
C GLY A 41 9.19 -16.96 -41.97
N SER A 42 9.48 -18.25 -42.12
CA SER A 42 10.75 -18.94 -41.85
C SER A 42 11.24 -19.20 -40.42
N VAL A 43 11.20 -20.50 -40.11
CA VAL A 43 12.14 -21.30 -39.31
C VAL A 43 13.62 -20.94 -39.50
N GLY A 44 14.37 -21.07 -38.40
CA GLY A 44 15.84 -20.95 -38.35
C GLY A 44 16.38 -21.44 -37.02
N SER A 45 16.41 -22.75 -36.84
CA SER A 45 17.05 -23.45 -35.73
C SER A 45 18.57 -23.23 -35.79
N LEU A 46 19.21 -22.86 -34.68
CA LEU A 46 20.66 -22.95 -34.53
C LEU A 46 21.02 -23.84 -33.34
N GLN A 47 21.87 -24.80 -33.69
CA GLN A 47 22.30 -25.94 -32.93
C GLN A 47 23.17 -25.57 -31.73
N THR A 48 23.00 -26.41 -30.71
CA THR A 48 23.95 -26.78 -29.68
C THR A 48 25.31 -27.20 -30.26
N ALA A 49 26.39 -26.67 -29.70
CA ALA A 49 27.72 -27.27 -29.78
C ALA A 49 28.24 -27.55 -28.36
N THR A 50 28.56 -28.82 -28.15
CA THR A 50 29.14 -29.47 -26.97
C THR A 50 30.64 -29.16 -26.83
N ALA A 51 31.14 -29.10 -25.60
CA ALA A 51 32.53 -29.43 -25.31
C ALA A 51 32.66 -30.10 -23.93
N ASP A 52 33.35 -31.23 -23.95
CA ASP A 52 33.81 -32.12 -22.87
C ASP A 52 34.42 -31.37 -21.66
N GLY A 53 34.42 -31.86 -20.42
CA GLY A 53 34.58 -33.23 -19.94
C GLY A 53 35.96 -33.39 -19.31
N ALA A 54 36.07 -33.25 -17.98
CA ALA A 54 37.19 -33.79 -17.19
C ALA A 54 36.83 -33.89 -15.69
N ARG A 55 36.76 -35.14 -15.19
CA ARG A 55 36.62 -35.54 -13.77
C ARG A 55 38.01 -35.64 -13.09
N PRO A 56 38.08 -35.84 -11.75
CA PRO A 56 39.17 -35.36 -10.91
C PRO A 56 40.23 -36.43 -10.63
N ALA A 57 41.47 -35.98 -10.45
CA ALA A 57 42.57 -36.84 -10.00
C ALA A 57 42.70 -36.79 -8.47
N THR A 58 42.54 -37.97 -7.88
CA THR A 58 42.86 -38.32 -6.49
C THR A 58 44.38 -38.36 -6.28
N GLY A 59 44.88 -37.70 -5.24
CA GLY A 59 46.26 -37.83 -4.77
C GLY A 59 46.36 -37.60 -3.26
N LYS A 60 46.61 -38.67 -2.52
CA LYS A 60 47.13 -38.66 -1.14
C LYS A 60 48.61 -39.02 -1.25
N PRO A 61 49.54 -38.40 -0.51
CA PRO A 61 50.05 -39.14 0.65
C PRO A 61 50.58 -38.29 1.83
N THR A 62 50.68 -39.01 2.96
CA THR A 62 51.65 -38.91 4.07
C THR A 62 51.67 -37.71 5.03
N ALA A 63 51.70 -38.11 6.30
CA ALA A 63 51.73 -37.33 7.51
C ALA A 63 53.14 -36.83 7.85
N THR A 64 53.20 -35.60 8.37
CA THR A 64 54.31 -35.15 9.22
C THR A 64 53.69 -34.39 10.39
N ALA A 65 53.94 -34.89 11.60
CA ALA A 65 53.49 -34.29 12.84
C ALA A 65 54.27 -33.00 13.12
N ALA A 66 53.56 -31.88 13.26
CA ALA A 66 54.08 -30.65 13.85
C ALA A 66 53.02 -30.06 14.79
N ARG A 67 53.38 -29.99 16.08
CA ARG A 67 52.58 -29.40 17.15
C ARG A 67 52.82 -27.89 17.17
N PRO A 68 51.78 -27.03 17.13
CA PRO A 68 51.90 -25.65 17.57
C PRO A 68 51.36 -25.49 19.00
N SER A 69 52.07 -24.67 19.75
CA SER A 69 51.79 -24.20 21.10
C SER A 69 50.40 -23.57 21.26
N ALA A 70 49.90 -23.64 22.49
CA ALA A 70 48.73 -22.93 22.98
C ALA A 70 48.83 -21.41 22.68
N GLY A 71 48.13 -20.97 21.64
CA GLY A 71 47.85 -19.56 21.36
C GLY A 71 46.43 -19.25 21.80
N GLY A 72 46.27 -18.19 22.58
CA GLY A 72 45.02 -17.80 23.23
C GLY A 72 43.84 -17.76 22.25
N ARG A 73 42.73 -18.39 22.69
CA ARG A 73 41.41 -18.24 22.09
C ARG A 73 41.08 -16.74 22.06
N PRO A 74 40.85 -16.12 20.89
CA PRO A 74 40.21 -14.83 20.88
C PRO A 74 38.84 -15.09 21.52
N THR A 75 38.60 -14.51 22.69
CA THR A 75 37.25 -14.27 23.14
C THR A 75 36.62 -13.40 22.05
N ALA A 76 35.91 -14.03 21.13
CA ALA A 76 34.97 -13.36 20.27
C ALA A 76 33.99 -12.69 21.22
N SER A 77 34.27 -11.42 21.51
CA SER A 77 33.34 -10.51 22.14
C SER A 77 32.06 -10.68 21.34
N GLY A 78 31.03 -11.23 21.99
CA GLY A 78 29.75 -11.48 21.37
C GLY A 78 29.20 -10.16 20.87
N ARG A 79 29.45 -9.86 19.59
CA ARG A 79 28.55 -9.01 18.83
C ARG A 79 27.24 -9.77 18.87
N THR A 80 26.36 -9.36 19.78
CA THR A 80 24.93 -9.62 19.64
C THR A 80 24.62 -9.33 18.18
N ALA A 81 24.21 -10.35 17.43
CA ALA A 81 23.73 -10.13 16.07
C ALA A 81 22.66 -9.03 16.19
N GLU A 82 22.92 -7.85 15.63
CA GLU A 82 21.95 -6.77 15.69
C GLU A 82 20.67 -7.30 15.04
N THR A 83 19.63 -7.46 15.85
CA THR A 83 18.33 -7.88 15.36
C THR A 83 17.86 -6.81 14.40
N LEU A 84 17.54 -7.21 13.16
CA LEU A 84 16.97 -6.30 12.17
C LEU A 84 15.76 -5.55 12.78
N PRO A 85 15.53 -4.27 12.39
CA PRO A 85 14.57 -3.40 13.08
C PRO A 85 13.14 -3.93 13.11
N LEU A 86 12.77 -4.79 12.16
CA LEU A 86 11.45 -5.43 12.06
C LEU A 86 11.48 -6.94 12.29
N ALA A 87 12.55 -7.49 12.88
CA ALA A 87 12.62 -8.91 13.22
C ALA A 87 11.40 -9.34 14.06
N GLY A 88 10.70 -10.38 13.60
CA GLY A 88 9.50 -10.92 14.25
C GLY A 88 8.21 -10.13 14.01
N ARG A 89 8.25 -9.05 13.23
CA ARG A 89 7.07 -8.23 12.90
C ARG A 89 6.33 -8.72 11.69
N VAL A 90 5.02 -8.54 11.69
CA VAL A 90 4.15 -8.88 10.57
C VAL A 90 3.53 -7.60 10.01
N ILE A 91 3.79 -7.31 8.74
CA ILE A 91 3.22 -6.15 8.05
C ILE A 91 2.41 -6.65 6.85
N VAL A 92 1.19 -6.13 6.72
CA VAL A 92 0.32 -6.44 5.57
C VAL A 92 0.29 -5.25 4.63
N ILE A 93 0.62 -5.50 3.37
CA ILE A 93 0.55 -4.49 2.30
C ILE A 93 -0.58 -4.90 1.36
N ASP A 94 -1.45 -3.94 1.06
CA ASP A 94 -2.64 -4.11 0.25
C ASP A 94 -2.47 -3.27 -1.02
N PRO A 95 -1.97 -3.84 -2.13
CA PRO A 95 -1.94 -3.12 -3.39
C PRO A 95 -3.39 -2.96 -3.86
N GLY A 96 -3.86 -1.70 -3.91
CA GLY A 96 -5.21 -1.34 -4.31
C GLY A 96 -5.58 -1.89 -5.68
N HIS A 97 -6.84 -2.32 -5.82
CA HIS A 97 -7.39 -2.89 -7.05
C HIS A 97 -6.67 -4.17 -7.51
N ASN A 98 -6.98 -4.62 -8.72
CA ASN A 98 -6.30 -5.73 -9.39
C ASN A 98 -6.10 -5.44 -10.88
N PRO A 99 -5.00 -5.93 -11.49
CA PRO A 99 -4.67 -5.64 -12.88
C PRO A 99 -5.77 -5.95 -13.89
N THR A 100 -6.56 -7.00 -13.67
CA THR A 100 -7.57 -7.50 -14.63
C THR A 100 -9.01 -7.26 -14.17
N ASN A 101 -9.26 -6.44 -13.13
CA ASN A 101 -10.63 -6.18 -12.65
C ASN A 101 -11.58 -5.68 -13.76
N TYR A 102 -11.07 -4.96 -14.77
CA TYR A 102 -11.87 -4.46 -15.89
C TYR A 102 -12.47 -5.59 -16.77
N GLU A 103 -11.93 -6.80 -16.71
CA GLU A 103 -12.45 -7.99 -17.41
C GLU A 103 -13.53 -8.73 -16.59
N HIS A 104 -13.70 -8.37 -15.31
CA HIS A 104 -14.52 -9.09 -14.31
C HIS A 104 -15.54 -8.19 -13.62
N THR A 105 -16.18 -7.31 -14.40
CA THR A 105 -17.08 -6.28 -13.87
C THR A 105 -18.26 -6.86 -13.08
N ALA A 106 -18.79 -8.02 -13.47
CA ALA A 106 -19.89 -8.66 -12.74
C ALA A 106 -19.46 -9.11 -11.34
N GLU A 107 -18.27 -9.69 -11.22
CA GLU A 107 -17.73 -10.22 -9.98
C GLU A 107 -17.34 -9.11 -9.00
N ILE A 108 -16.69 -8.04 -9.49
CA ILE A 108 -16.28 -6.91 -8.64
C ILE A 108 -17.47 -6.02 -8.23
N ASN A 109 -18.55 -5.96 -9.03
CA ASN A 109 -19.75 -5.21 -8.67
C ASN A 109 -20.64 -5.92 -7.64
N ARG A 110 -20.38 -7.20 -7.33
CA ARG A 110 -21.13 -7.93 -6.29
C ARG A 110 -20.95 -7.23 -4.95
N LYS A 111 -22.06 -6.97 -4.25
CA LYS A 111 -22.02 -6.29 -2.95
C LYS A 111 -21.45 -7.20 -1.86
N VAL A 112 -20.49 -6.69 -1.08
CA VAL A 112 -19.94 -7.33 0.13
C VAL A 112 -20.30 -6.51 1.37
N ASN A 113 -20.22 -7.12 2.55
CA ASN A 113 -20.41 -6.43 3.82
C ASN A 113 -19.14 -5.61 4.13
N VAL A 114 -19.28 -4.35 4.50
CA VAL A 114 -18.17 -3.45 4.86
C VAL A 114 -18.19 -3.00 6.32
N GLY A 115 -18.84 -3.79 7.19
CA GLY A 115 -18.98 -3.53 8.61
C GLY A 115 -20.17 -2.62 8.91
N ASN A 116 -20.21 -1.44 8.31
CA ASN A 116 -21.26 -0.43 8.52
C ASN A 116 -22.25 -0.30 7.34
N GLY A 117 -22.26 -1.27 6.43
CA GLY A 117 -23.12 -1.25 5.25
C GLY A 117 -22.68 -2.28 4.21
N ARG A 118 -23.02 -2.05 2.94
CA ARG A 118 -22.55 -2.85 1.80
C ARG A 118 -21.97 -1.97 0.70
N LYS A 119 -20.90 -2.45 0.07
CA LYS A 119 -20.27 -1.84 -1.10
C LYS A 119 -19.86 -2.91 -2.10
N GLU A 120 -19.51 -2.50 -3.30
CA GLU A 120 -18.92 -3.31 -4.35
C GLU A 120 -17.73 -4.10 -3.79
N CYS A 121 -17.53 -5.32 -4.28
CA CYS A 121 -16.44 -6.21 -3.90
C CYS A 121 -15.10 -5.52 -4.14
N ASP A 122 -14.91 -4.94 -5.32
CA ASP A 122 -13.73 -4.16 -5.69
C ASP A 122 -14.09 -3.18 -6.81
N THR A 123 -13.15 -2.35 -7.23
CA THR A 123 -13.28 -1.50 -8.42
C THR A 123 -12.05 -1.66 -9.32
N THR A 124 -12.11 -1.13 -10.54
CA THR A 124 -10.98 -1.15 -11.48
C THR A 124 -9.81 -0.26 -11.04
N GLY A 125 -10.09 0.74 -10.18
CA GLY A 125 -9.19 1.86 -9.95
C GLY A 125 -9.28 2.91 -11.07
N THR A 126 -8.49 3.97 -10.94
CA THR A 126 -8.32 5.03 -11.94
C THR A 126 -7.13 4.72 -12.87
N GLU A 127 -6.75 5.68 -13.71
CA GLU A 127 -5.56 5.61 -14.55
C GLU A 127 -5.07 7.02 -14.89
N THR A 128 -3.84 7.13 -15.39
CA THR A 128 -3.38 8.40 -15.97
C THR A 128 -4.09 8.69 -17.29
N ASN A 129 -4.05 9.94 -17.75
CA ASN A 129 -4.58 10.32 -19.07
C ASN A 129 -3.88 9.61 -20.24
N ALA A 130 -2.70 9.01 -20.00
CA ALA A 130 -1.95 8.22 -20.96
C ALA A 130 -2.23 6.70 -20.84
N GLY A 131 -3.17 6.29 -19.99
CA GLY A 131 -3.57 4.89 -19.83
C GLY A 131 -2.66 4.06 -18.92
N TYR A 132 -1.90 4.68 -18.01
CA TYR A 132 -1.16 3.93 -16.98
C TYR A 132 -2.11 3.60 -15.81
N PRO A 133 -2.49 2.32 -15.58
CA PRO A 133 -3.54 1.99 -14.61
C PRO A 133 -3.07 2.09 -13.15
N GLU A 134 -3.97 2.49 -12.26
CA GLU A 134 -3.72 2.52 -10.82
C GLU A 134 -3.29 1.15 -10.30
N ALA A 135 -3.99 0.08 -10.69
CA ALA A 135 -3.68 -1.28 -10.26
C ALA A 135 -2.25 -1.73 -10.62
N GLN A 136 -1.70 -1.19 -11.71
CA GLN A 136 -0.30 -1.46 -12.09
C GLN A 136 0.67 -0.66 -11.21
N TYR A 137 0.36 0.61 -10.93
CA TYR A 137 1.12 1.45 -10.01
C TYR A 137 1.18 0.85 -8.60
N THR A 138 0.03 0.52 -8.02
CA THR A 138 -0.07 0.03 -6.64
C THR A 138 0.66 -1.30 -6.47
N LEU A 139 0.57 -2.20 -7.44
CA LEU A 139 1.26 -3.49 -7.43
C LEU A 139 2.78 -3.32 -7.52
N ASP A 140 3.30 -2.44 -8.39
CA ASP A 140 4.73 -2.16 -8.48
C ASP A 140 5.29 -1.60 -7.17
N VAL A 141 4.67 -0.56 -6.63
CA VAL A 141 5.09 0.07 -5.36
C VAL A 141 4.99 -0.93 -4.21
N SER A 142 3.92 -1.71 -4.12
CA SER A 142 3.76 -2.71 -3.06
C SER A 142 4.83 -3.79 -3.07
N ARG A 143 5.27 -4.23 -4.26
CA ARG A 143 6.37 -5.20 -4.41
C ARG A 143 7.70 -4.61 -3.96
N ARG A 144 7.97 -3.33 -4.26
CA ARG A 144 9.15 -2.59 -3.76
C ARG A 144 9.11 -2.46 -2.24
N VAL A 145 7.98 -2.04 -1.68
CA VAL A 145 7.77 -1.95 -0.23
C VAL A 145 8.00 -3.30 0.44
N ARG A 146 7.46 -4.39 -0.12
CA ARG A 146 7.71 -5.75 0.37
C ARG A 146 9.20 -6.07 0.43
N ALA A 147 9.95 -5.80 -0.63
CA ALA A 147 11.38 -6.07 -0.66
C ALA A 147 12.13 -5.30 0.45
N LEU A 148 11.84 -4.00 0.60
CA LEU A 148 12.44 -3.14 1.62
C LEU A 148 12.12 -3.59 3.05
N LEU A 149 10.85 -3.88 3.34
CA LEU A 149 10.42 -4.34 4.68
C LEU A 149 10.96 -5.73 5.01
N THR A 150 11.06 -6.62 4.01
CA THR A 150 11.66 -7.96 4.18
C THR A 150 13.16 -7.84 4.49
N ALA A 151 13.88 -6.95 3.81
CA ALA A 151 15.28 -6.67 4.10
C ALA A 151 15.49 -6.10 5.52
N ARG A 152 14.46 -5.45 6.08
CA ARG A 152 14.41 -4.96 7.47
C ARG A 152 13.97 -6.03 8.48
N GLY A 153 13.72 -7.26 8.04
CA GLY A 153 13.40 -8.40 8.90
C GLY A 153 11.91 -8.67 9.13
N ALA A 154 11.02 -7.91 8.49
CA ALA A 154 9.58 -8.12 8.62
C ALA A 154 9.11 -9.35 7.82
N LYS A 155 8.13 -10.08 8.36
CA LYS A 155 7.27 -10.94 7.57
C LYS A 155 6.24 -10.06 6.86
N VAL A 156 6.34 -9.97 5.53
CA VAL A 156 5.40 -9.18 4.73
C VAL A 156 4.38 -10.09 4.06
N ILE A 157 3.10 -9.74 4.18
CA ILE A 157 2.00 -10.42 3.49
C ILE A 157 1.37 -9.42 2.53
N LEU A 158 1.25 -9.79 1.25
CA LEU A 158 0.45 -9.03 0.28
C LEU A 158 -0.98 -9.56 0.28
N THR A 159 -1.98 -8.68 0.20
CA THR A 159 -3.38 -9.11 0.02
C THR A 159 -3.62 -9.72 -1.36
N GLN A 160 -2.85 -9.28 -2.37
CA GLN A 160 -2.78 -9.83 -3.71
C GLN A 160 -1.39 -9.55 -4.34
N ASP A 161 -1.00 -10.36 -5.32
CA ASP A 161 0.29 -10.19 -6.02
C ASP A 161 0.13 -10.34 -7.56
N GLY A 162 -1.00 -9.88 -8.10
CA GLY A 162 -1.32 -9.93 -9.53
C GLY A 162 -1.61 -11.34 -10.08
N ASN A 163 -1.88 -12.31 -9.20
CA ASN A 163 -2.07 -13.72 -9.52
C ASN A 163 -3.53 -14.18 -9.47
N ARG A 164 -4.48 -13.26 -9.30
CA ARG A 164 -5.92 -13.52 -9.29
C ARG A 164 -6.56 -12.84 -10.49
N ALA A 165 -7.58 -13.50 -11.06
CA ALA A 165 -8.39 -12.94 -12.13
C ALA A 165 -9.08 -11.63 -11.70
N TYR A 166 -9.59 -11.58 -10.47
CA TYR A 166 -10.13 -10.37 -9.84
C TYR A 166 -10.05 -10.48 -8.32
N GLY A 167 -10.20 -9.34 -7.64
CA GLY A 167 -10.16 -9.26 -6.18
C GLY A 167 -8.83 -9.76 -5.57
N PRO A 168 -8.71 -9.90 -4.24
CA PRO A 168 -9.76 -10.07 -3.24
C PRO A 168 -10.70 -8.88 -3.08
N CYS A 169 -11.93 -9.17 -2.68
CA CYS A 169 -12.87 -8.13 -2.30
C CYS A 169 -12.36 -7.32 -1.08
N VAL A 170 -12.83 -6.10 -0.89
CA VAL A 170 -12.41 -5.19 0.20
C VAL A 170 -12.57 -5.78 1.61
N ASP A 171 -13.54 -6.66 1.81
CA ASP A 171 -13.75 -7.43 3.04
C ASP A 171 -12.73 -8.53 3.24
N GLU A 172 -12.41 -9.27 2.19
CA GLU A 172 -11.32 -10.24 2.19
C GLU A 172 -9.96 -9.57 2.45
N ARG A 173 -9.69 -8.40 1.84
CA ARG A 173 -8.47 -7.60 2.08
C ARG A 173 -8.30 -7.22 3.54
N ALA A 174 -9.35 -6.75 4.21
CA ALA A 174 -9.33 -6.47 5.64
C ALA A 174 -9.11 -7.73 6.49
N ARG A 175 -9.83 -8.82 6.15
CA ARG A 175 -9.73 -10.11 6.84
C ARG A 175 -8.32 -10.70 6.81
N ILE A 176 -7.60 -10.58 5.69
CA ILE A 176 -6.20 -11.04 5.58
C ILE A 176 -5.33 -10.36 6.66
N GLY A 177 -5.47 -9.04 6.83
CA GLY A 177 -4.77 -8.28 7.87
C GLY A 177 -5.07 -8.78 9.28
N ASN A 178 -6.35 -8.98 9.55
CA ASN A 178 -6.84 -9.42 10.87
C ASN A 178 -6.35 -10.83 11.21
N GLN A 179 -6.45 -11.77 10.27
CA GLN A 179 -6.02 -13.15 10.46
C GLN A 179 -4.50 -13.28 10.63
N ALA A 180 -3.74 -12.43 9.95
CA ALA A 180 -2.29 -12.36 10.11
C ALA A 180 -1.85 -11.80 11.47
N ARG A 181 -2.78 -11.18 12.24
CA ARG A 181 -2.48 -10.42 13.45
C ARG A 181 -1.35 -9.41 13.22
N ALA A 182 -1.42 -8.71 12.09
CA ALA A 182 -0.36 -7.79 11.67
C ALA A 182 -0.13 -6.67 12.69
N ASP A 183 1.12 -6.26 12.86
CA ASP A 183 1.50 -5.08 13.65
C ASP A 183 1.01 -3.78 12.98
N ALA A 184 0.95 -3.78 11.64
CA ALA A 184 0.41 -2.71 10.82
C ALA A 184 -0.09 -3.25 9.47
N ALA A 185 -1.12 -2.60 8.92
CA ALA A 185 -1.57 -2.82 7.55
C ALA A 185 -1.62 -1.49 6.78
N LEU A 186 -1.32 -1.53 5.48
CA LEU A 186 -1.34 -0.36 4.61
C LEU A 186 -2.00 -0.71 3.27
N SER A 187 -3.01 0.06 2.86
CA SER A 187 -3.49 0.07 1.48
C SER A 187 -2.76 1.14 0.67
N ILE A 188 -2.18 0.77 -0.47
CA ILE A 188 -1.48 1.69 -1.37
C ILE A 188 -2.37 1.92 -2.59
N HIS A 189 -2.66 3.19 -2.87
CA HIS A 189 -3.53 3.66 -3.94
C HIS A 189 -2.96 4.91 -4.63
N ALA A 190 -3.61 5.33 -5.71
CA ALA A 190 -3.45 6.66 -6.29
C ALA A 190 -4.83 7.19 -6.72
N ASP A 191 -5.05 8.49 -6.57
CA ASP A 191 -6.39 9.07 -6.67
C ASP A 191 -6.73 9.50 -8.12
N GLY A 192 -8.01 9.71 -8.37
CA GLY A 192 -8.54 10.37 -9.56
C GLY A 192 -9.36 11.59 -9.18
N ALA A 193 -8.75 12.77 -9.25
CA ALA A 193 -9.35 14.05 -8.91
C ALA A 193 -9.34 15.01 -10.12
N PRO A 194 -9.95 16.22 -10.05
CA PRO A 194 -9.85 17.22 -11.11
C PRO A 194 -8.41 17.45 -11.56
N THR A 195 -8.20 17.74 -12.85
CA THR A 195 -6.85 17.78 -13.45
C THR A 195 -5.95 18.88 -12.90
N ALA A 196 -6.51 19.91 -12.26
CA ALA A 196 -5.77 20.99 -11.62
C ALA A 196 -5.24 20.61 -10.23
N ASP A 197 -5.87 19.63 -9.59
CA ASP A 197 -5.63 19.26 -8.20
C ASP A 197 -4.54 18.19 -8.13
N TYR A 198 -3.69 18.20 -7.10
CA TYR A 198 -2.51 17.32 -7.03
C TYR A 198 -2.01 17.13 -5.61
N GLY A 199 -1.07 16.21 -5.44
CA GLY A 199 -0.47 15.87 -4.16
C GLY A 199 -1.08 14.62 -3.51
N PHE A 200 -0.38 14.13 -2.49
CA PHE A 200 -0.70 12.87 -1.81
C PHE A 200 -1.47 13.11 -0.51
N HIS A 201 -2.18 12.09 -0.04
CA HIS A 201 -2.81 12.11 1.28
C HIS A 201 -2.91 10.74 1.93
N VAL A 202 -3.04 10.72 3.25
CA VAL A 202 -3.20 9.50 4.05
C VAL A 202 -4.57 9.49 4.72
N ILE A 203 -5.22 8.33 4.76
CA ILE A 203 -6.56 8.15 5.33
C ILE A 203 -6.49 7.23 6.54
N ALA A 204 -6.95 7.73 7.68
CA ALA A 204 -7.14 6.97 8.91
C ALA A 204 -8.64 6.67 9.16
N PRO A 205 -8.96 5.59 9.89
CA PRO A 205 -10.33 5.28 10.28
C PRO A 205 -10.85 6.26 11.34
N THR A 206 -12.11 6.68 11.20
CA THR A 206 -12.89 7.23 12.32
C THR A 206 -13.02 6.19 13.43
N SER A 207 -12.96 6.61 14.70
CA SER A 207 -13.34 5.76 15.84
C SER A 207 -14.85 5.51 15.82
N MET A 208 -15.27 4.27 15.59
CA MET A 208 -16.68 3.91 15.48
C MET A 208 -16.98 2.52 16.04
N HIS A 209 -18.25 2.32 16.38
CA HIS A 209 -18.82 1.02 16.70
C HIS A 209 -20.24 0.95 16.11
N VAL A 210 -20.36 0.39 14.91
CA VAL A 210 -21.62 0.35 14.16
C VAL A 210 -21.67 -0.88 13.26
N GLY A 211 -22.77 -1.64 13.32
CA GLY A 211 -22.89 -2.91 12.61
C GLY A 211 -21.77 -3.88 13.02
N GLY A 212 -21.08 -4.43 12.02
CA GLY A 212 -19.88 -5.25 12.20
C GLY A 212 -18.55 -4.47 12.26
N ALA A 213 -18.58 -3.13 12.17
CA ALA A 213 -17.39 -2.30 12.27
C ALA A 213 -17.13 -1.91 13.74
N ASP A 214 -15.94 -2.24 14.25
CA ASP A 214 -15.42 -1.73 15.53
C ASP A 214 -13.97 -1.31 15.38
N THR A 215 -13.76 -0.01 15.16
CA THR A 215 -12.44 0.58 14.95
C THR A 215 -11.91 1.28 16.20
N ARG A 216 -12.64 1.24 17.33
CA ARG A 216 -12.27 2.00 18.54
C ARG A 216 -10.86 1.69 19.04
N ALA A 217 -10.50 0.40 19.04
CA ALA A 217 -9.18 -0.06 19.47
C ALA A 217 -8.05 0.35 18.51
N ILE A 218 -8.37 0.57 17.23
CA ILE A 218 -7.37 0.83 16.18
C ILE A 218 -7.35 2.27 15.70
N ALA A 219 -8.33 3.12 16.04
CA ALA A 219 -8.41 4.49 15.54
C ALA A 219 -7.19 5.34 15.96
N ALA A 220 -6.86 5.36 17.26
CA ALA A 220 -5.70 6.08 17.76
C ALA A 220 -4.35 5.58 17.20
N PRO A 221 -4.03 4.27 17.22
CA PRO A 221 -2.78 3.79 16.61
C PRO A 221 -2.75 3.97 15.09
N SER A 222 -3.88 3.85 14.39
CA SER A 222 -3.94 4.11 12.94
C SER A 222 -3.73 5.60 12.63
N TYR A 223 -4.19 6.51 13.48
CA TYR A 223 -3.91 7.93 13.32
C TYR A 223 -2.40 8.23 13.48
N ARG A 224 -1.73 7.61 14.47
CA ARG A 224 -0.27 7.71 14.60
C ARG A 224 0.44 7.17 13.37
N LEU A 225 0.05 5.97 12.91
CA LEU A 225 0.55 5.39 11.67
C LEU A 225 0.37 6.35 10.49
N ALA A 226 -0.81 6.96 10.35
CA ALA A 226 -1.10 7.88 9.26
C ALA A 226 -0.18 9.11 9.29
N THR A 227 0.02 9.71 10.46
CA THR A 227 0.90 10.89 10.60
C THR A 227 2.38 10.56 10.37
N THR A 228 2.85 9.41 10.85
CA THR A 228 4.23 8.94 10.66
C THR A 228 4.48 8.62 9.19
N LEU A 229 3.57 7.89 8.55
CA LEU A 229 3.63 7.55 7.14
C LEU A 229 3.63 8.80 6.25
N ARG A 230 2.73 9.75 6.54
CA ARG A 230 2.65 11.02 5.81
C ARG A 230 3.97 11.79 5.85
N ALA A 231 4.59 11.89 7.03
CA ALA A 231 5.87 12.59 7.19
C ALA A 231 7.00 11.90 6.41
N ALA A 232 7.12 10.57 6.52
CA ALA A 232 8.14 9.80 5.82
C ALA A 232 7.97 9.83 4.30
N PHE A 233 6.73 9.71 3.81
CA PHE A 233 6.42 9.77 2.38
C PHE A 233 6.79 11.13 1.77
N ALA A 234 6.39 12.23 2.41
CA ALA A 234 6.76 13.58 1.97
C ALA A 234 8.28 13.80 1.99
N ALA A 235 8.97 13.29 3.01
CA ALA A 235 10.41 13.42 3.11
C ALA A 235 11.15 12.69 1.98
N ALA A 236 10.69 11.50 1.59
CA ALA A 236 11.32 10.70 0.54
C ALA A 236 10.98 11.22 -0.87
N THR A 237 9.71 11.50 -1.15
CA THR A 237 9.23 11.81 -2.51
C THR A 237 9.27 13.29 -2.88
N LYS A 238 9.29 14.17 -1.87
CA LYS A 238 9.04 15.62 -2.01
C LYS A 238 7.66 15.97 -2.57
N GLU A 239 6.76 15.00 -2.67
CA GLU A 239 5.39 15.22 -3.10
C GLU A 239 4.65 16.12 -2.10
N PRO A 240 3.96 17.19 -2.54
CA PRO A 240 3.15 18.01 -1.66
C PRO A 240 1.94 17.26 -1.13
N PHE A 241 1.37 17.79 -0.05
CA PHE A 241 0.07 17.34 0.42
C PHE A 241 -1.04 17.70 -0.56
N ALA A 242 -2.01 16.80 -0.72
CA ALA A 242 -3.17 17.01 -1.57
C ALA A 242 -3.89 18.34 -1.23
N ASP A 243 -4.09 19.18 -2.24
CA ASP A 243 -4.75 20.50 -2.10
C ASP A 243 -6.28 20.44 -2.18
N TYR A 244 -6.83 19.34 -2.69
CA TYR A 244 -8.25 19.10 -2.92
C TYR A 244 -8.96 18.33 -1.79
N LEU A 245 -8.22 17.77 -0.84
CA LEU A 245 -8.77 16.97 0.25
C LEU A 245 -8.11 17.27 1.59
N GLY A 246 -8.85 17.05 2.69
CA GLY A 246 -8.34 17.26 4.06
C GLY A 246 -7.92 18.70 4.39
N GLY A 247 -8.37 19.69 3.60
CA GLY A 247 -8.02 21.09 3.76
C GLY A 247 -6.53 21.38 3.55
N GLY A 248 -5.89 20.70 2.59
CA GLY A 248 -4.46 20.89 2.27
C GLY A 248 -3.50 20.21 3.24
N LYS A 249 -4.01 19.39 4.17
CA LYS A 249 -3.18 18.76 5.23
C LYS A 249 -2.64 17.39 4.83
N GLY A 250 -3.05 16.82 3.70
CA GLY A 250 -2.63 15.48 3.30
C GLY A 250 -3.04 14.37 4.29
N LEU A 251 -4.07 14.62 5.10
CA LEU A 251 -4.57 13.69 6.11
C LEU A 251 -6.10 13.78 6.19
N MET A 252 -6.76 12.63 6.16
CA MET A 252 -8.20 12.51 6.33
C MET A 252 -8.55 11.44 7.37
N VAL A 253 -9.67 11.66 8.06
CA VAL A 253 -10.28 10.65 8.94
C VAL A 253 -11.65 10.33 8.36
N ARG A 254 -11.86 9.07 7.96
CA ARG A 254 -13.03 8.63 7.19
C ARG A 254 -13.71 7.42 7.81
N SER A 255 -15.01 7.29 7.54
CA SER A 255 -15.86 6.21 8.06
C SER A 255 -16.49 5.33 6.98
N ASP A 256 -16.15 5.54 5.71
CA ASP A 256 -16.83 4.92 4.58
C ASP A 256 -15.98 3.86 3.84
N LEU A 257 -14.73 3.64 4.23
CA LEU A 257 -13.84 2.68 3.57
C LEU A 257 -13.92 1.30 4.24
N GLY A 258 -14.47 0.30 3.54
CA GLY A 258 -14.65 -1.05 4.10
C GLY A 258 -13.34 -1.69 4.57
N GLY A 259 -12.26 -1.49 3.82
CA GLY A 259 -10.93 -1.96 4.20
C GLY A 259 -10.44 -1.40 5.54
N LEU A 260 -10.87 -0.19 5.92
CA LEU A 260 -10.59 0.42 7.23
C LEU A 260 -11.59 -0.01 8.29
N ASN A 261 -12.89 0.05 7.97
CA ASN A 261 -13.98 -0.22 8.91
C ASN A 261 -13.95 -1.64 9.48
N MET A 262 -13.46 -2.60 8.70
CA MET A 262 -13.36 -4.01 9.10
C MET A 262 -11.99 -4.40 9.67
N SER A 263 -11.03 -3.47 9.74
CA SER A 263 -9.70 -3.77 10.29
C SER A 263 -9.76 -3.88 11.82
N THR A 264 -9.14 -4.92 12.37
CA THR A 264 -8.89 -5.10 13.80
C THR A 264 -7.42 -4.88 14.17
N VAL A 265 -6.60 -4.47 13.20
CA VAL A 265 -5.19 -4.06 13.36
C VAL A 265 -5.02 -2.60 12.93
N PRO A 266 -3.98 -1.87 13.37
CA PRO A 266 -3.70 -0.52 12.88
C PRO A 266 -3.60 -0.51 11.34
N LYS A 267 -4.48 0.24 10.67
CA LYS A 267 -4.56 0.27 9.20
C LYS A 267 -4.83 1.68 8.69
N VAL A 268 -4.16 2.04 7.59
CA VAL A 268 -4.37 3.30 6.86
C VAL A 268 -4.39 3.05 5.36
N PHE A 269 -4.88 4.01 4.59
CA PHE A 269 -4.71 4.08 3.14
C PHE A 269 -3.75 5.24 2.83
N ILE A 270 -2.91 5.09 1.82
CA ILE A 270 -2.18 6.20 1.20
C ILE A 270 -2.63 6.33 -0.25
N GLU A 271 -3.08 7.52 -0.61
CA GLU A 271 -3.28 7.96 -1.98
C GLU A 271 -2.03 8.73 -2.39
N CYS A 272 -1.19 8.13 -3.23
CA CYS A 272 0.17 8.61 -3.48
C CYS A 272 0.26 9.84 -4.40
N GLY A 273 -0.85 10.25 -5.03
CA GLY A 273 -0.95 11.38 -5.96
C GLY A 273 -2.21 11.27 -6.81
N ASN A 274 -2.54 12.30 -7.58
CA ASN A 274 -3.68 12.31 -8.51
C ASN A 274 -3.25 11.87 -9.93
N MET A 275 -3.69 10.70 -10.38
CA MET A 275 -3.37 10.17 -11.71
C MET A 275 -3.88 11.05 -12.86
N ARG A 276 -4.89 11.89 -12.62
CA ARG A 276 -5.46 12.80 -13.63
C ARG A 276 -4.68 14.10 -13.79
N ASN A 277 -3.80 14.43 -12.84
CA ASN A 277 -2.95 15.60 -12.87
C ASN A 277 -1.60 15.31 -13.56
N ALA A 278 -1.11 16.25 -14.37
CA ALA A 278 0.11 16.04 -15.16
C ALA A 278 1.40 15.97 -14.33
N HIS A 279 1.48 16.72 -13.22
CA HIS A 279 2.62 16.69 -12.30
C HIS A 279 2.72 15.31 -11.64
N ASP A 280 1.63 14.86 -11.02
CA ASP A 280 1.59 13.59 -10.29
C ASP A 280 1.68 12.41 -11.25
N ALA A 281 1.01 12.45 -12.41
CA ALA A 281 1.12 11.40 -13.42
C ALA A 281 2.57 11.19 -13.88
N LYS A 282 3.35 12.27 -14.04
CA LYS A 282 4.78 12.18 -14.36
C LYS A 282 5.56 11.47 -13.25
N ALA A 283 5.28 11.79 -11.98
CA ALA A 283 5.91 11.15 -10.83
C ALA A 283 5.52 9.66 -10.71
N LEU A 284 4.22 9.35 -10.76
CA LEU A 284 3.68 7.99 -10.63
C LEU A 284 4.17 7.05 -11.73
N THR A 285 4.43 7.58 -12.94
CA THR A 285 4.97 6.81 -14.08
C THR A 285 6.50 6.68 -14.07
N ASP A 286 7.22 7.48 -13.27
CA ASP A 286 8.67 7.40 -13.11
C ASP A 286 9.09 6.24 -12.17
N PRO A 287 9.85 5.24 -12.65
CA PRO A 287 10.34 4.15 -11.81
C PRO A 287 11.23 4.59 -10.63
N ALA A 288 11.99 5.68 -10.75
CA ALA A 288 12.83 6.21 -9.68
C ALA A 288 11.95 6.82 -8.58
N TRP A 289 10.97 7.63 -8.95
CA TRP A 289 10.02 8.19 -7.98
C TRP A 289 9.20 7.10 -7.29
N ARG A 290 8.79 6.03 -8.00
CA ARG A 290 8.14 4.86 -7.38
C ARG A 290 9.04 4.16 -6.35
N GLN A 291 10.35 4.18 -6.55
CA GLN A 291 11.30 3.67 -5.58
C GLN A 291 11.37 4.57 -4.33
N ASP A 292 11.36 5.90 -4.51
CA ASP A 292 11.33 6.85 -3.40
C ASP A 292 10.02 6.76 -2.61
N ALA A 293 8.88 6.61 -3.30
CA ALA A 293 7.58 6.35 -2.69
C ALA A 293 7.62 5.07 -1.83
N ALA A 294 8.19 3.98 -2.36
CA ALA A 294 8.35 2.74 -1.62
C ALA A 294 9.29 2.88 -0.41
N LEU A 295 10.36 3.67 -0.52
CA LEU A 295 11.27 3.97 0.58
C LEU A 295 10.56 4.74 1.70
N GLY A 296 9.87 5.83 1.36
CA GLY A 296 9.10 6.62 2.32
C GLY A 296 8.00 5.81 3.02
N ILE A 297 7.33 4.92 2.29
CA ILE A 297 6.36 3.98 2.87
C ILE A 297 7.04 3.03 3.86
N ALA A 298 8.14 2.39 3.45
CA ALA A 298 8.86 1.45 4.29
C ALA A 298 9.39 2.14 5.57
N ASP A 299 9.93 3.35 5.47
CA ASP A 299 10.44 4.14 6.60
C ASP A 299 9.34 4.53 7.57
N GLY A 300 8.18 4.97 7.07
CA GLY A 300 7.03 5.29 7.89
C GLY A 300 6.50 4.08 8.66
N LEU A 301 6.40 2.92 8.00
CA LEU A 301 5.99 1.67 8.63
C LEU A 301 7.01 1.17 9.65
N THR A 302 8.30 1.24 9.33
CA THR A 302 9.38 0.85 10.25
C THR A 302 9.31 1.69 11.52
N THR A 303 9.26 3.01 11.38
CA THR A 303 9.19 3.95 12.50
C THR A 303 7.98 3.68 13.40
N PHE A 304 6.79 3.52 12.80
CA PHE A 304 5.57 3.24 13.56
C PHE A 304 5.66 1.96 14.39
N VAL A 305 6.20 0.88 13.80
CA VAL A 305 6.30 -0.42 14.47
C VAL A 305 7.33 -0.39 15.59
N GLU A 306 8.48 0.26 15.39
CA GLU A 306 9.50 0.42 16.43
C GLU A 306 8.99 1.25 17.62
N ASP A 307 8.32 2.37 17.37
CA ASP A 307 7.77 3.22 18.43
C ASP A 307 6.68 2.49 19.24
N ALA A 308 5.80 1.73 18.56
CA ALA A 308 4.79 0.92 19.22
C ALA A 308 5.38 -0.18 20.11
N SER A 309 6.65 -0.55 19.89
CA SER A 309 7.37 -1.56 20.67
C SER A 309 8.00 -0.99 21.92
N ARG A 310 8.51 0.24 21.83
CA ARG A 310 9.11 0.96 22.96
C ARG A 310 8.08 1.34 24.02
N GLY A 311 6.83 1.58 23.63
CA GLY A 311 5.73 1.87 24.56
C GLY A 311 5.11 0.65 25.27
N LYS A 312 5.63 -0.57 25.05
CA LYS A 312 5.16 -1.81 25.68
C LYS A 312 6.11 -2.39 26.75
N GLY A 313 7.31 -1.80 26.91
CA GLY A 313 8.26 -2.13 27.96
C GLY A 313 8.17 -1.15 29.12
#